data_AF-A0A1N7JQ98-F1
#
_entry.id   AF-A0A1N7JQ98-F1
#
_cell.length_a   1.000
_cell.length_b   1.000
_cell.length_c   1.000
_cell.angle_alpha   90.00
_cell.angle_beta   90.00
_cell.angle_gamma   90.00
#
_symmetry.space_group_name_H-M   'P 1'
#
loop_
_entity.id
_entity.type
_entity.pdbx_description
1 polymer ?
#
loop_
_entity_poly.entity_id
_entity_poly.type
_entity_poly.pdbx_seq_one_letter_code
_entity_poly.pdbx_strand_id
1 'polypeptide(L)'
;MTITLHAASDVLSTPKLRIAFVAPARYPIREPYAGGLEAFCHTMVKALREEGHEVDFYAARGSDGNVKGFELPGVDWGSNPERATDTGYPAGEKEREEQAFLDLRAHLVAEQYDVVHNNSLSPAMFPSGASPEPLPMLTTLHTPQLPEIQDVVDAAGEAAGRFAAVSTTTARSWDMPTPIEVIPNGVNVRRWAAGPGGDGAVWFGRIVPEKGLHLAMDACRLLGLPLTIAGRKGDHTYFQEEIAPRLDGQLIRWVGELSHAELRRLVGRHAVCVVTPRWEEPFGLAAFEAMSCGTPVAAFDRGGMGELLAHAPAVLVKPDDVVGLAGAIHRALHTDRAKVRAWVVENHSLTQTARRYVDLYREVIVR
;
A
#
# COMPACT_ATOMS: atom_id res chain seq x y z
N MET A 1 0.29 12.57 -58.11
CA MET A 1 0.14 11.24 -57.50
C MET A 1 0.48 11.40 -56.03
N THR A 2 -0.52 11.59 -55.19
CA THR A 2 -0.34 11.90 -53.76
C THR A 2 -0.57 10.61 -53.00
N ILE A 3 0.50 10.04 -52.42
CA ILE A 3 0.41 8.83 -51.61
C ILE A 3 0.18 9.28 -50.17
N THR A 4 -1.05 9.08 -49.69
CA THR A 4 -1.44 9.31 -48.30
C THR A 4 -1.11 8.05 -47.51
N LEU A 5 -0.07 8.08 -46.68
CA LEU A 5 0.23 7.03 -45.70
C LEU A 5 -0.79 7.12 -44.55
N HIS A 6 -1.75 6.18 -44.51
CA HIS A 6 -2.53 5.91 -43.30
C HIS A 6 -1.66 5.09 -42.35
N ALA A 7 -1.15 5.71 -41.28
CA ALA A 7 -0.63 4.99 -40.14
C ALA A 7 -1.81 4.44 -39.34
N ALA A 8 -2.20 3.20 -39.63
CA ALA A 8 -3.00 2.41 -38.70
C ALA A 8 -2.07 2.03 -37.54
N SER A 9 -2.26 2.65 -36.37
CA SER A 9 -1.66 2.17 -35.13
C SER A 9 -2.43 0.92 -34.70
N ASP A 10 -2.00 -0.25 -35.16
CA ASP A 10 -2.38 -1.51 -34.53
C ASP A 10 -1.73 -1.53 -33.14
N VAL A 11 -2.51 -1.12 -32.13
CA VAL A 11 -2.21 -1.45 -30.74
C VAL A 11 -2.39 -2.96 -30.66
N LEU A 12 -1.30 -3.70 -30.81
CA LEU A 12 -1.27 -5.14 -30.54
C LEU A 12 -1.81 -5.33 -29.12
N SER A 13 -3.04 -5.82 -29.00
CA SER A 13 -3.65 -6.12 -27.71
C SER A 13 -2.74 -7.13 -27.01
N THR A 14 -2.21 -6.75 -25.86
CA THR A 14 -1.39 -7.65 -25.05
C THR A 14 -2.19 -8.92 -24.75
N PRO A 15 -1.60 -10.13 -24.86
CA PRO A 15 -2.31 -11.37 -24.60
C PRO A 15 -2.96 -11.32 -23.21
N LYS A 16 -4.22 -11.74 -23.16
CA LYS A 16 -4.96 -11.87 -21.91
C LYS A 16 -4.24 -12.89 -21.02
N LEU A 17 -4.09 -12.56 -19.74
CA LEU A 17 -3.49 -13.45 -18.73
C LEU A 17 -4.58 -13.88 -17.75
N ARG A 18 -4.47 -15.11 -17.25
CA ARG A 18 -5.21 -15.64 -16.10
C ARG A 18 -4.34 -15.55 -14.85
N ILE A 19 -4.69 -14.64 -13.94
CA ILE A 19 -3.89 -14.22 -12.80
C ILE A 19 -4.57 -14.65 -11.51
N ALA A 20 -3.88 -15.40 -10.66
CA ALA A 20 -4.27 -15.58 -9.27
C ALA A 20 -3.65 -14.46 -8.43
N PHE A 21 -4.46 -13.52 -7.95
CA PHE A 21 -4.00 -12.43 -7.11
C PHE A 21 -4.28 -12.78 -5.64
N VAL A 22 -3.23 -13.04 -4.87
CA VAL A 22 -3.33 -13.49 -3.48
C VAL A 22 -3.04 -12.32 -2.54
N ALA A 23 -4.02 -12.00 -1.69
CA ALA A 23 -3.96 -10.91 -0.73
C ALA A 23 -3.61 -11.39 0.69
N PRO A 24 -3.33 -10.48 1.62
CA PRO A 24 -3.34 -10.79 3.05
C PRO A 24 -4.72 -11.29 3.50
N ALA A 25 -4.72 -12.13 4.54
CA ALA A 25 -5.93 -12.74 5.07
C ALA A 25 -6.54 -11.98 6.26
N ARG A 26 -5.81 -11.05 6.89
CA ARG A 26 -6.22 -10.44 8.16
C ARG A 26 -7.53 -9.65 8.08
N TYR A 27 -7.62 -8.74 7.11
CA TYR A 27 -8.77 -7.84 6.97
C TYR A 27 -9.51 -8.07 5.66
N PRO A 28 -10.85 -7.97 5.65
CA PRO A 28 -11.62 -7.88 4.42
C PRO A 28 -11.15 -6.69 3.57
N ILE A 29 -10.87 -6.94 2.30
CA ILE A 29 -10.41 -5.95 1.34
C ILE A 29 -11.62 -5.27 0.69
N ARG A 30 -12.09 -4.21 1.35
CA ARG A 30 -13.19 -3.34 0.91
C ARG A 30 -13.05 -1.96 1.54
N GLU A 31 -13.73 -0.96 0.98
CA GLU A 31 -13.72 0.38 1.58
C GLU A 31 -14.58 0.44 2.86
N PRO A 32 -14.16 1.19 3.90
CA PRO A 32 -12.83 1.78 4.07
C PRO A 32 -11.77 0.70 4.32
N TYR A 33 -10.62 0.80 3.63
CA TYR A 33 -9.56 -0.20 3.75
C TYR A 33 -8.88 -0.17 5.12
N ALA A 34 -8.53 -1.35 5.60
CA ALA A 34 -7.72 -1.50 6.80
C ALA A 34 -6.26 -1.05 6.62
N GLY A 35 -5.79 -0.72 5.42
CA GLY A 35 -4.41 -0.30 5.28
C GLY A 35 -4.01 -0.05 3.85
N GLY A 36 -2.76 0.34 3.68
CA GLY A 36 -2.18 0.56 2.36
C GLY A 36 -2.10 -0.72 1.53
N LEU A 37 -1.89 -1.88 2.18
CA LEU A 37 -1.80 -3.15 1.48
C LEU A 37 -3.17 -3.61 0.97
N GLU A 38 -4.22 -3.46 1.77
CA GLU A 38 -5.61 -3.73 1.35
C GLU A 38 -6.02 -2.78 0.22
N ALA A 39 -5.68 -1.48 0.33
CA ALA A 39 -5.93 -0.50 -0.72
C ALA A 39 -5.19 -0.85 -2.03
N PHE A 40 -3.92 -1.23 -1.93
CA PHE A 40 -3.10 -1.68 -3.05
C PHE A 40 -3.72 -2.90 -3.74
N CYS A 41 -4.01 -3.96 -2.98
CA CYS A 41 -4.55 -5.21 -3.55
C CYS A 41 -5.87 -4.94 -4.29
N HIS A 42 -6.79 -4.20 -3.68
CA HIS A 42 -8.06 -3.87 -4.33
C HIS A 42 -7.86 -3.05 -5.61
N THR A 43 -7.03 -2.01 -5.55
CA THR A 43 -6.83 -1.11 -6.70
C THR A 43 -6.07 -1.78 -7.84
N MET A 44 -5.07 -2.61 -7.52
CA MET A 44 -4.32 -3.39 -8.50
C MET A 44 -5.19 -4.43 -9.21
N VAL A 45 -6.00 -5.19 -8.46
CA VAL A 45 -6.94 -6.16 -9.06
C VAL A 45 -7.91 -5.47 -10.02
N LYS A 46 -8.45 -4.30 -9.64
CA LYS A 46 -9.31 -3.51 -10.54
C LYS A 46 -8.56 -3.04 -11.78
N ALA A 47 -7.33 -2.53 -11.63
CA ALA A 47 -6.53 -2.08 -12.76
C ALA A 47 -6.17 -3.22 -13.73
N LEU A 48 -5.79 -4.39 -13.22
CA LEU A 48 -5.49 -5.56 -14.05
C LEU A 48 -6.73 -6.06 -14.82
N ARG A 49 -7.90 -6.06 -14.17
CA ARG A 49 -9.18 -6.39 -14.83
C ARG A 49 -9.56 -5.34 -15.88
N GLU A 50 -9.32 -4.05 -15.61
CA GLU A 50 -9.56 -2.94 -16.55
C GLU A 50 -8.64 -3.01 -17.78
N GLU A 51 -7.39 -3.49 -17.64
CA GLU A 51 -6.48 -3.78 -18.77
C GLU A 51 -6.85 -5.09 -19.51
N GLY A 52 -7.92 -5.79 -19.09
CA GLY A 52 -8.52 -6.91 -19.81
C GLY A 52 -8.09 -8.31 -19.34
N HIS A 53 -7.30 -8.42 -18.27
CA HIS A 53 -6.87 -9.71 -17.73
C HIS A 53 -7.98 -10.41 -16.92
N GLU A 54 -7.95 -11.74 -16.90
CA GLU A 54 -8.76 -12.55 -15.99
C GLU A 54 -8.03 -12.61 -14.65
N VAL A 55 -8.65 -12.07 -13.60
CA VAL A 55 -8.02 -11.99 -12.27
C VAL A 55 -8.94 -12.63 -11.24
N ASP A 56 -8.52 -13.77 -10.73
CA ASP A 56 -9.13 -14.41 -9.56
C ASP A 56 -8.46 -13.85 -8.31
N PHE A 57 -9.27 -13.21 -7.46
CA PHE A 57 -8.79 -12.48 -6.29
C PHE A 57 -9.06 -13.31 -5.03
N TYR A 58 -8.01 -13.83 -4.43
CA TYR A 58 -8.06 -14.62 -3.21
C TYR A 58 -7.76 -13.71 -2.01
N ALA A 59 -8.79 -13.47 -1.20
CA ALA A 59 -8.74 -12.50 -0.10
C ALA A 59 -9.65 -12.95 1.04
N ALA A 60 -9.53 -12.25 2.18
CA ALA A 60 -10.35 -12.49 3.36
C ALA A 60 -11.85 -12.43 3.06
N ARG A 61 -12.64 -13.24 3.79
CA ARG A 61 -14.09 -13.26 3.72
C ARG A 61 -14.67 -11.85 3.82
N GLY A 62 -15.62 -11.55 2.94
CA GLY A 62 -16.26 -10.24 2.90
C GLY A 62 -15.45 -9.15 2.19
N SER A 63 -14.38 -9.52 1.48
CA SER A 63 -13.71 -8.63 0.51
C SER A 63 -14.60 -8.34 -0.71
N ASP A 64 -14.31 -7.24 -1.40
CA ASP A 64 -14.99 -6.86 -2.64
C ASP A 64 -14.34 -7.53 -3.86
N GLY A 65 -15.12 -8.27 -4.63
CA GLY A 65 -14.67 -8.87 -5.90
C GLY A 65 -13.70 -10.04 -5.76
N ASN A 66 -13.63 -10.67 -4.57
CA ASN A 66 -12.89 -11.90 -4.32
C ASN A 66 -13.68 -13.15 -4.75
N VAL A 67 -12.97 -14.27 -4.92
CA VAL A 67 -13.54 -15.57 -5.28
C VAL A 67 -14.35 -16.13 -4.11
N LYS A 68 -15.68 -16.15 -4.22
CA LYS A 68 -16.58 -16.56 -3.13
C LYS A 68 -16.51 -18.05 -2.79
N GLY A 69 -16.06 -18.89 -3.72
CA GLY A 69 -15.82 -20.31 -3.47
C GLY A 69 -14.55 -20.59 -2.67
N PHE A 70 -13.67 -19.58 -2.50
CA PHE A 70 -12.38 -19.74 -1.84
C PHE A 70 -12.02 -18.45 -1.07
N GLU A 71 -12.59 -18.27 0.12
CA GLU A 71 -12.36 -17.09 0.96
C GLU A 71 -11.40 -17.39 2.10
N LEU A 72 -10.44 -16.49 2.32
CA LEU A 72 -9.55 -16.58 3.47
C LEU A 72 -10.30 -16.23 4.77
N PRO A 73 -9.89 -16.80 5.91
CA PRO A 73 -10.67 -16.80 7.14
C PRO A 73 -10.95 -15.43 7.77
N GLY A 74 -10.09 -14.42 7.57
CA GLY A 74 -10.05 -13.26 8.46
C GLY A 74 -9.46 -13.60 9.84
N VAL A 75 -9.12 -12.59 10.64
CA VAL A 75 -8.81 -12.77 12.07
C VAL A 75 -10.06 -12.46 12.90
N ASP A 76 -10.55 -13.45 13.63
CA ASP A 76 -11.69 -13.32 14.55
C ASP A 76 -11.23 -12.96 15.97
N TRP A 77 -11.49 -11.72 16.38
CA TRP A 77 -11.19 -11.21 17.72
C TRP A 77 -12.26 -11.56 18.77
N GLY A 78 -13.29 -12.32 18.39
CA GLY A 78 -14.38 -12.74 19.26
C GLY A 78 -15.08 -11.57 19.93
N SER A 79 -15.32 -11.70 21.24
CA SER A 79 -16.03 -10.68 22.04
C SER A 79 -15.16 -9.49 22.48
N ASN A 80 -13.88 -9.43 22.11
CA ASN A 80 -12.93 -8.40 22.57
C ASN A 80 -12.32 -7.58 21.43
N PRO A 81 -13.14 -6.87 20.62
CA PRO A 81 -12.65 -6.10 19.47
C PRO A 81 -11.67 -4.98 19.85
N GLU A 82 -11.71 -4.49 21.09
CA GLU A 82 -10.77 -3.48 21.60
C GLU A 82 -9.33 -4.00 21.73
N ARG A 83 -9.15 -5.33 21.78
CA ARG A 83 -7.81 -5.96 21.74
C ARG A 83 -7.27 -6.10 20.33
N ALA A 84 -8.06 -5.78 19.31
CA ALA A 84 -7.63 -5.89 17.93
C ALA A 84 -6.41 -5.01 17.69
N THR A 85 -5.36 -5.62 17.14
CA THR A 85 -4.15 -4.96 16.68
C THR A 85 -3.84 -5.41 15.26
N ASP A 86 -3.03 -4.64 14.55
CA ASP A 86 -2.64 -4.97 13.18
C ASP A 86 -1.62 -6.14 13.14
N THR A 87 -1.00 -6.52 14.27
CA THR A 87 0.09 -7.54 14.32
C THR A 87 -0.22 -8.74 15.21
N GLY A 88 -1.09 -8.61 16.21
CA GLY A 88 -1.42 -9.67 17.15
C GLY A 88 -2.41 -10.68 16.59
N TYR A 89 -2.41 -11.89 17.14
CA TYR A 89 -3.41 -12.92 16.85
C TYR A 89 -4.05 -13.41 18.16
N PRO A 90 -5.38 -13.57 18.21
CA PRO A 90 -6.03 -14.44 19.19
C PRO A 90 -5.49 -15.88 19.07
N ALA A 91 -5.61 -16.64 20.17
CA ALA A 91 -5.15 -18.03 20.17
C ALA A 91 -5.85 -18.86 19.10
N GLY A 92 -5.09 -19.58 18.27
CA GLY A 92 -5.62 -20.43 17.19
C GLY A 92 -5.84 -19.71 15.86
N GLU A 93 -5.92 -18.37 15.84
CA GLU A 93 -6.21 -17.63 14.61
C GLU A 93 -5.03 -17.62 13.63
N LYS A 94 -3.78 -17.66 14.15
CA LYS A 94 -2.59 -17.73 13.30
C LYS A 94 -2.51 -19.09 12.59
N GLU A 95 -2.75 -20.18 13.32
CA GLU A 95 -2.76 -21.54 12.79
C GLU A 95 -3.88 -21.74 11.77
N ARG A 96 -5.05 -21.15 12.03
CA ARG A 96 -6.19 -21.16 11.10
C ARG A 96 -5.88 -20.38 9.81
N GLU A 97 -5.22 -19.23 9.91
CA GLU A 97 -4.77 -18.47 8.75
C GLU A 97 -3.74 -19.25 7.92
N GLU A 98 -2.75 -19.85 8.58
CA GLU A 98 -1.71 -20.66 7.94
C GLU A 98 -2.31 -21.86 7.19
N GLN A 99 -3.23 -22.60 7.81
CA GLN A 99 -3.93 -23.71 7.16
C GLN A 99 -4.71 -23.25 5.92
N ALA A 100 -5.37 -22.09 5.99
CA ALA A 100 -6.11 -21.57 4.82
C ALA A 100 -5.18 -21.21 3.65
N PHE A 101 -3.96 -20.75 3.92
CA PHE A 101 -2.95 -20.53 2.87
C PHE A 101 -2.37 -21.84 2.31
N LEU A 102 -2.21 -22.88 3.14
CA LEU A 102 -1.84 -24.21 2.64
C LEU A 102 -2.92 -24.78 1.70
N ASP A 103 -4.19 -24.67 2.10
CA ASP A 103 -5.32 -25.08 1.27
C ASP A 103 -5.37 -24.26 -0.04
N LEU A 104 -5.13 -22.94 0.05
CA LEU A 104 -5.07 -22.07 -1.14
C LEU A 104 -3.94 -22.49 -2.07
N ARG A 105 -2.75 -22.74 -1.53
CA ARG A 105 -1.62 -23.18 -2.33
C ARG A 105 -1.91 -24.50 -3.03
N ALA A 106 -2.50 -25.48 -2.34
CA ALA A 106 -2.89 -26.75 -2.94
C ALA A 106 -3.91 -26.55 -4.08
N HIS A 107 -4.88 -25.65 -3.89
CA HIS A 107 -5.81 -25.26 -4.94
C HIS A 107 -5.10 -24.61 -6.13
N LEU A 108 -4.16 -23.68 -5.89
CA LEU A 108 -3.41 -23.00 -6.96
C LEU A 108 -2.50 -23.94 -7.75
N VAL A 109 -1.95 -24.99 -7.13
CA VAL A 109 -1.17 -26.04 -7.82
C VAL A 109 -2.07 -26.87 -8.74
N ALA A 110 -3.31 -27.12 -8.34
CA ALA A 110 -4.28 -27.86 -9.15
C ALA A 110 -4.85 -27.02 -10.32
N GLU A 111 -4.77 -25.70 -10.22
CA GLU A 111 -5.26 -24.75 -11.23
C GLU A 111 -4.16 -24.34 -12.21
N GLN A 112 -4.52 -24.14 -13.48
CA GLN A 112 -3.61 -23.66 -14.52
C GLN A 112 -3.68 -22.14 -14.64
N TYR A 113 -3.06 -21.43 -13.69
CA TYR A 113 -2.84 -19.98 -13.78
C TYR A 113 -1.58 -19.67 -14.56
N ASP A 114 -1.60 -18.58 -15.34
CA ASP A 114 -0.39 -18.08 -16.00
C ASP A 114 0.59 -17.52 -14.95
N VAL A 115 0.07 -16.84 -13.93
CA VAL A 115 0.87 -16.26 -12.85
C VAL A 115 0.09 -16.19 -11.54
N VAL A 116 0.79 -16.43 -10.43
CA VAL A 116 0.33 -16.19 -9.07
C VAL A 116 1.03 -14.93 -8.53
N HIS A 117 0.29 -13.84 -8.33
CA HIS A 117 0.81 -12.64 -7.69
C HIS A 117 0.53 -12.67 -6.18
N ASN A 118 1.54 -13.03 -5.42
CA ASN A 118 1.49 -13.16 -3.97
C ASN A 118 1.78 -11.82 -3.25
N ASN A 119 0.85 -11.38 -2.41
CA ASN A 119 0.98 -10.22 -1.53
C ASN A 119 0.64 -10.57 -0.06
N SER A 120 0.55 -11.87 0.27
CA SER A 120 0.02 -12.33 1.55
C SER A 120 0.98 -12.23 2.73
N LEU A 121 2.29 -12.19 2.47
CA LEU A 121 3.34 -12.37 3.48
C LEU A 121 3.15 -13.66 4.31
N SER A 122 2.59 -14.71 3.70
CA SER A 122 2.40 -16.01 4.34
C SER A 122 3.50 -16.99 3.92
N PRO A 123 4.20 -17.65 4.87
CA PRO A 123 5.19 -18.67 4.55
C PRO A 123 4.60 -19.88 3.80
N ALA A 124 3.32 -20.17 4.05
CA ALA A 124 2.60 -21.29 3.43
C ALA A 124 2.41 -21.16 1.91
N MET A 125 2.65 -19.98 1.33
CA MET A 125 2.60 -19.77 -0.12
C MET A 125 3.85 -20.28 -0.86
N PHE A 126 4.95 -20.56 -0.14
CA PHE A 126 6.20 -21.05 -0.72
C PHE A 126 6.28 -22.58 -0.70
N PRO A 127 7.15 -23.19 -1.51
CA PRO A 127 7.40 -24.63 -1.46
C PRO A 127 7.80 -25.11 -0.06
N SER A 128 7.21 -26.22 0.35
CA SER A 128 7.51 -26.89 1.62
C SER A 128 7.45 -28.41 1.45
N GLY A 129 7.81 -29.16 2.49
CA GLY A 129 7.69 -30.63 2.46
C GLY A 129 6.25 -31.12 2.24
N ALA A 130 5.23 -30.33 2.61
CA ALA A 130 3.82 -30.65 2.43
C ALA A 130 3.26 -30.25 1.06
N SER A 131 3.87 -29.27 0.39
CA SER A 131 3.54 -28.86 -0.98
C SER A 131 4.82 -28.40 -1.69
N PRO A 132 5.54 -29.32 -2.35
CA PRO A 132 6.84 -29.02 -2.98
C PRO A 132 6.72 -28.38 -4.37
N GLU A 133 5.56 -28.41 -5.01
CA GLU A 133 5.39 -28.03 -6.42
C GLU A 133 5.54 -26.51 -6.61
N PRO A 134 6.50 -26.02 -7.42
CA PRO A 134 6.64 -24.59 -7.66
C PRO A 134 5.38 -24.02 -8.35
N LEU A 135 5.05 -22.77 -8.04
CA LEU A 135 4.04 -21.98 -8.74
C LEU A 135 4.73 -20.98 -9.67
N PRO A 136 4.10 -20.53 -10.76
CA PRO A 136 4.56 -19.39 -11.54
C PRO A 136 4.35 -18.09 -10.74
N MET A 137 5.14 -17.92 -9.67
CA MET A 137 4.86 -16.97 -8.60
C MET A 137 5.71 -15.71 -8.73
N LEU A 138 5.05 -14.56 -8.61
CA LEU A 138 5.66 -13.28 -8.29
C LEU A 138 5.21 -12.86 -6.89
N THR A 139 6.12 -12.69 -5.94
CA THR A 139 5.82 -12.13 -4.63
C THR A 139 6.21 -10.66 -4.58
N THR A 140 5.31 -9.76 -4.12
CA THR A 140 5.67 -8.36 -3.83
C THR A 140 5.91 -8.15 -2.35
N LEU A 141 7.08 -7.59 -2.04
CA LEU A 141 7.54 -7.26 -0.70
C LEU A 141 7.06 -5.86 -0.32
N HIS A 142 6.16 -5.80 0.66
CA HIS A 142 5.51 -4.57 1.15
C HIS A 142 6.02 -4.09 2.50
N THR A 143 6.92 -4.85 3.14
CA THR A 143 7.48 -4.59 4.46
C THR A 143 8.98 -4.86 4.46
N PRO A 144 9.72 -4.39 5.48
CA PRO A 144 11.04 -4.94 5.80
C PRO A 144 10.99 -6.47 5.98
N GLN A 145 12.17 -7.10 6.02
CA GLN A 145 12.33 -8.54 6.14
C GLN A 145 11.57 -9.13 7.33
N LEU A 146 10.87 -10.24 7.05
CA LEU A 146 10.21 -11.08 8.02
C LEU A 146 10.98 -12.41 8.09
N PRO A 147 11.57 -12.77 9.26
CA PRO A 147 12.37 -13.98 9.38
C PRO A 147 11.67 -15.24 8.90
N GLU A 148 10.39 -15.40 9.22
CA GLU A 148 9.58 -16.56 8.82
C GLU A 148 9.40 -16.70 7.31
N ILE A 149 9.46 -15.60 6.56
CA ILE A 149 9.43 -15.61 5.09
C ILE A 149 10.82 -15.86 4.54
N GLN A 150 11.84 -15.27 5.16
CA GLN A 150 13.23 -15.50 4.76
C GLN A 150 13.59 -16.99 4.85
N ASP A 151 13.26 -17.64 5.97
CA ASP A 151 13.58 -19.05 6.21
C ASP A 151 13.00 -19.99 5.14
N VAL A 152 11.74 -19.78 4.73
CA VAL A 152 11.10 -20.61 3.70
C VAL A 152 11.59 -20.29 2.29
N VAL A 153 11.95 -19.03 2.02
CA VAL A 153 12.55 -18.65 0.73
C VAL A 153 13.96 -19.24 0.60
N ASP A 154 14.77 -19.21 1.65
CA ASP A 154 16.11 -19.82 1.67
C ASP A 154 16.03 -21.33 1.45
N ALA A 155 15.05 -21.99 2.06
CA ALA A 155 14.83 -23.42 1.87
C ALA A 155 14.36 -23.77 0.45
N ALA A 156 13.53 -22.92 -0.17
CA ALA A 156 13.00 -23.13 -1.52
C ALA A 156 13.98 -22.69 -2.63
N GLY A 157 14.91 -21.78 -2.35
CA GLY A 157 15.83 -21.22 -3.34
C GLY A 157 15.08 -20.62 -4.54
N GLU A 158 15.53 -20.90 -5.75
CA GLU A 158 14.88 -20.41 -6.97
C GLU A 158 13.43 -20.90 -7.15
N ALA A 159 13.04 -22.01 -6.51
CA ALA A 159 11.66 -22.51 -6.55
C ALA A 159 10.67 -21.59 -5.79
N ALA A 160 11.15 -20.65 -4.99
CA ALA A 160 10.34 -19.62 -4.34
C ALA A 160 9.71 -18.63 -5.34
N GLY A 161 10.19 -18.60 -6.59
CA GLY A 161 9.68 -17.75 -7.65
C GLY A 161 10.45 -16.43 -7.78
N ARG A 162 9.77 -15.42 -8.36
CA ARG A 162 10.30 -14.07 -8.58
C ARG A 162 9.84 -13.12 -7.48
N PHE A 163 10.61 -12.06 -7.27
CA PHE A 163 10.33 -11.06 -6.26
C PHE A 163 10.28 -9.65 -6.86
N ALA A 164 9.35 -8.86 -6.36
CA ALA A 164 9.31 -7.41 -6.55
C ALA A 164 9.28 -6.71 -5.20
N ALA A 165 9.73 -5.46 -5.14
CA ALA A 165 9.63 -4.63 -3.95
C ALA A 165 9.14 -3.22 -4.31
N VAL A 166 8.45 -2.58 -3.36
CA VAL A 166 7.83 -1.26 -3.56
C VAL A 166 8.82 -0.09 -3.50
N SER A 167 10.08 -0.35 -3.13
CA SER A 167 11.19 0.62 -3.14
C SER A 167 12.54 -0.10 -3.14
N THR A 168 13.62 0.61 -3.45
CA THR A 168 14.97 0.05 -3.35
C THR A 168 15.33 -0.23 -1.89
N THR A 169 14.91 0.64 -0.98
CA THR A 169 15.11 0.46 0.46
C THR A 169 14.46 -0.83 0.95
N THR A 170 13.22 -1.12 0.53
CA THR A 170 12.58 -2.40 0.83
C THR A 170 13.32 -3.55 0.17
N ALA A 171 13.69 -3.47 -1.10
CA ALA A 171 14.45 -4.54 -1.77
C ALA A 171 15.73 -4.91 -1.01
N ARG A 172 16.49 -3.91 -0.56
CA ARG A 172 17.76 -4.10 0.17
C ARG A 172 17.61 -4.69 1.57
N SER A 173 16.42 -4.66 2.16
CA SER A 173 16.22 -5.29 3.47
C SER A 173 16.09 -6.82 3.38
N TRP A 174 15.89 -7.36 2.18
CA TRP A 174 15.69 -8.79 1.95
C TRP A 174 16.90 -9.42 1.26
N ASP A 175 17.19 -10.66 1.62
CA ASP A 175 18.18 -11.51 0.93
C ASP A 175 17.39 -12.49 0.06
N MET A 176 17.46 -12.38 -1.26
CA MET A 176 16.60 -13.15 -2.17
C MET A 176 17.43 -13.98 -3.13
N PRO A 177 16.98 -15.21 -3.45
CA PRO A 177 17.71 -16.12 -4.35
C PRO A 177 17.77 -15.60 -5.79
N THR A 178 16.91 -14.64 -6.14
CA THR A 178 16.91 -13.97 -7.45
C THR A 178 16.84 -12.45 -7.30
N PRO A 179 17.31 -11.67 -8.30
CA PRO A 179 17.21 -10.22 -8.26
C PRO A 179 15.77 -9.74 -8.07
N ILE A 180 15.60 -8.80 -7.12
CA ILE A 180 14.31 -8.17 -6.82
C ILE A 180 14.07 -7.02 -7.78
N GLU A 181 12.94 -7.04 -8.50
CA GLU A 181 12.52 -5.92 -9.35
C GLU A 181 11.86 -4.82 -8.51
N VAL A 182 12.30 -3.57 -8.66
CA VAL A 182 11.72 -2.45 -7.88
C VAL A 182 10.56 -1.82 -8.64
N ILE A 183 9.33 -2.13 -8.22
CA ILE A 183 8.09 -1.56 -8.78
C ILE A 183 7.39 -0.77 -7.68
N PRO A 184 7.55 0.56 -7.63
CA PRO A 184 6.82 1.39 -6.68
C PRO A 184 5.31 1.31 -6.91
N ASN A 185 4.55 1.38 -5.81
CA ASN A 185 3.10 1.42 -5.88
C ASN A 185 2.60 2.59 -6.74
N GLY A 186 1.43 2.39 -7.33
CA GLY A 186 0.75 3.41 -8.12
C GLY A 186 -0.51 3.93 -7.43
N VAL A 187 -0.84 5.19 -7.69
CA VAL A 187 -2.05 5.84 -7.20
C VAL A 187 -3.09 5.92 -8.31
N ASN A 188 -4.36 5.66 -7.99
CA ASN A 188 -5.45 5.91 -8.92
C ASN A 188 -5.70 7.44 -9.04
N VAL A 189 -4.95 8.09 -9.93
CA VAL A 189 -4.96 9.55 -10.15
C VAL A 189 -6.27 10.10 -10.70
N ARG A 190 -7.17 9.22 -11.17
CA ARG A 190 -8.54 9.58 -11.56
C ARG A 190 -9.46 9.68 -10.34
N ARG A 191 -9.27 8.79 -9.36
CA ARG A 191 -10.02 8.79 -8.10
C ARG A 191 -9.49 9.84 -7.13
N TRP A 192 -8.17 9.91 -6.95
CA TRP A 192 -7.46 10.98 -6.21
C TRP A 192 -7.25 12.20 -7.12
N ALA A 193 -8.36 12.82 -7.51
CA ALA A 193 -8.36 13.96 -8.42
C ALA A 193 -7.87 15.25 -7.73
N ALA A 194 -7.43 16.23 -8.51
CA ALA A 194 -7.03 17.54 -8.03
C ALA A 194 -8.13 18.15 -7.15
N GLY A 195 -7.78 18.53 -5.93
CA GLY A 195 -8.67 19.24 -5.01
C GLY A 195 -8.41 20.75 -5.05
N PRO A 196 -9.37 21.55 -4.55
CA PRO A 196 -9.28 23.02 -4.60
C PRO A 196 -8.15 23.60 -3.73
N GLY A 197 -7.57 22.80 -2.82
CA GLY A 197 -6.76 23.34 -1.72
C GLY A 197 -7.64 24.02 -0.69
N GLY A 198 -6.99 24.66 0.27
CA GLY A 198 -7.64 25.33 1.38
C GLY A 198 -6.62 25.59 2.48
N ASP A 199 -7.09 25.64 3.71
CA ASP A 199 -6.28 25.96 4.89
C ASP A 199 -5.96 24.71 5.71
N GLY A 200 -5.00 24.87 6.63
CA GLY A 200 -4.66 23.84 7.60
C GLY A 200 -3.93 22.62 7.03
N ALA A 201 -3.48 21.78 7.95
CA ALA A 201 -2.85 20.51 7.68
C ALA A 201 -3.86 19.36 7.73
N VAL A 202 -3.59 18.32 6.94
CA VAL A 202 -4.24 17.01 7.07
C VAL A 202 -3.20 15.95 7.44
N TRP A 203 -3.61 15.02 8.28
CA TRP A 203 -2.92 13.76 8.50
C TRP A 203 -3.92 12.63 8.32
N PHE A 204 -3.55 11.57 7.62
CA PHE A 204 -4.43 10.41 7.49
C PHE A 204 -3.69 9.09 7.41
N GLY A 205 -4.33 8.06 7.95
CA GLY A 205 -3.79 6.71 8.02
C GLY A 205 -4.18 6.00 9.32
N ARG A 206 -3.61 4.81 9.52
CA ARG A 206 -3.81 4.04 10.75
C ARG A 206 -3.24 4.80 11.94
N ILE A 207 -4.04 5.00 12.99
CA ILE A 207 -3.56 5.60 14.23
C ILE A 207 -2.86 4.53 15.06
N VAL A 208 -1.56 4.41 14.83
CA VAL A 208 -0.63 3.46 15.45
C VAL A 208 0.73 4.15 15.71
N PRO A 209 1.53 3.67 16.68
CA PRO A 209 2.82 4.29 17.04
C PRO A 209 3.77 4.48 15.85
N GLU A 210 3.84 3.49 14.96
CA GLU A 210 4.70 3.48 13.76
C GLU A 210 4.36 4.60 12.74
N LYS A 211 3.18 5.22 12.81
CA LYS A 211 2.79 6.34 11.93
C LYS A 211 2.98 7.71 12.57
N GLY A 212 3.41 7.76 13.83
CA GLY A 212 3.94 8.96 14.49
C GLY A 212 3.00 10.17 14.56
N LEU A 213 1.68 9.96 14.62
CA LEU A 213 0.69 11.05 14.61
C LEU A 213 0.96 12.14 15.67
N HIS A 214 1.38 11.77 16.88
CA HIS A 214 1.75 12.75 17.94
C HIS A 214 2.80 13.77 17.47
N LEU A 215 3.75 13.37 16.61
CA LEU A 215 4.78 14.27 16.08
C LEU A 215 4.19 15.29 15.09
N ALA A 216 3.22 14.88 14.26
CA ALA A 216 2.48 15.81 13.40
C ALA A 216 1.65 16.80 14.22
N MET A 217 1.01 16.32 15.30
CA MET A 217 0.23 17.16 16.23
C MET A 217 1.12 18.21 16.89
N ASP A 218 2.29 17.80 17.41
CA ASP A 218 3.21 18.71 18.09
C ASP A 218 3.81 19.74 17.10
N ALA A 219 4.16 19.34 15.87
CA ALA A 219 4.63 20.27 14.85
C ALA A 219 3.56 21.29 14.44
N CYS A 220 2.30 20.86 14.27
CA CYS A 220 1.20 21.76 13.94
C CYS A 220 0.89 22.74 15.09
N ARG A 221 1.02 22.30 16.35
CA ARG A 221 0.91 23.18 17.53
C ARG A 221 1.95 24.28 17.53
N LEU A 222 3.21 23.96 17.24
CA LEU A 222 4.28 24.95 17.19
C LEU A 222 4.00 26.06 16.18
N LEU A 223 3.29 25.76 15.09
CA LEU A 223 2.89 26.73 14.08
C LEU A 223 1.55 27.42 14.36
N GLY A 224 0.75 26.93 15.31
CA GLY A 224 -0.66 27.31 15.42
C GLY A 224 -1.48 26.96 14.17
N LEU A 225 -1.06 25.95 13.40
CA LEU A 225 -1.74 25.51 12.18
C LEU A 225 -2.80 24.46 12.50
N PRO A 226 -4.08 24.62 12.12
CA PRO A 226 -5.09 23.61 12.36
C PRO A 226 -4.78 22.28 11.68
N LEU A 227 -4.91 21.17 12.39
CA LEU A 227 -4.68 19.82 11.90
C LEU A 227 -5.98 19.00 11.95
N THR A 228 -6.42 18.51 10.79
CA THR A 228 -7.50 17.52 10.70
C THR A 228 -6.93 16.12 10.51
N ILE A 229 -7.32 15.18 11.38
CA ILE A 229 -6.83 13.81 11.43
C ILE A 229 -7.94 12.86 10.99
N ALA A 230 -7.69 12.00 10.01
CA ALA A 230 -8.63 10.96 9.57
C ALA A 230 -8.01 9.55 9.60
N GLY A 231 -8.75 8.57 10.09
CA GLY A 231 -8.32 7.18 10.13
C GLY A 231 -8.81 6.43 11.36
N ARG A 232 -8.78 5.11 11.29
CA ARG A 232 -9.18 4.24 12.40
C ARG A 232 -8.11 4.15 13.48
N LYS A 233 -8.55 3.77 14.68
CA LYS A 233 -7.68 3.36 15.79
C LYS A 233 -7.11 1.97 15.47
N GLY A 234 -5.85 1.90 15.04
CA GLY A 234 -5.16 0.62 14.85
C GLY A 234 -4.51 0.13 16.16
N ASP A 235 -4.22 1.06 17.07
CA ASP A 235 -3.72 0.77 18.42
C ASP A 235 -4.51 1.61 19.43
N HIS A 236 -5.27 0.93 20.28
CA HIS A 236 -6.14 1.58 21.27
C HIS A 236 -5.33 2.24 22.39
N THR A 237 -4.24 1.63 22.84
CA THR A 237 -3.38 2.17 23.91
C THR A 237 -2.73 3.45 23.45
N TYR A 238 -2.09 3.44 22.27
CA TYR A 238 -1.50 4.62 21.67
C TYR A 238 -2.52 5.73 21.46
N PHE A 239 -3.73 5.41 21.00
CA PHE A 239 -4.78 6.40 20.85
C PHE A 239 -5.12 7.05 22.21
N GLN A 240 -5.34 6.26 23.26
CA GLN A 240 -5.75 6.78 24.57
C GLN A 240 -4.63 7.56 25.28
N GLU A 241 -3.39 7.09 25.18
CA GLU A 241 -2.27 7.65 25.93
C GLU A 241 -1.60 8.82 25.19
N GLU A 242 -1.45 8.75 23.87
CA GLU A 242 -0.69 9.76 23.10
C GLU A 242 -1.57 10.69 22.27
N ILE A 243 -2.72 10.22 21.77
CA ILE A 243 -3.51 10.99 20.79
C ILE A 243 -4.67 11.73 21.45
N ALA A 244 -5.51 11.04 22.21
CA ALA A 244 -6.70 11.61 22.83
C ALA A 244 -6.40 12.83 23.73
N PRO A 245 -5.34 12.83 24.58
CA PRO A 245 -4.99 14.00 25.40
C PRO A 245 -4.56 15.22 24.57
N ARG A 246 -4.18 15.00 23.31
CA ARG A 246 -3.77 16.02 22.36
C ARG A 246 -4.91 16.50 21.46
N LEU A 247 -6.15 16.05 21.63
CA LEU A 247 -7.29 16.56 20.87
C LEU A 247 -7.96 17.70 21.65
N ASP A 248 -8.04 18.89 21.04
CA ASP A 248 -8.74 20.05 21.62
C ASP A 248 -10.02 20.42 20.86
N GLY A 249 -10.26 19.78 19.70
CA GLY A 249 -11.43 20.00 18.85
C GLY A 249 -11.41 21.34 18.10
N GLN A 250 -10.38 22.17 18.29
CA GLN A 250 -10.23 23.48 17.67
C GLN A 250 -9.02 23.50 16.74
N LEU A 251 -7.82 23.43 17.32
CA LEU A 251 -6.56 23.40 16.58
C LEU A 251 -6.30 21.99 16.06
N ILE A 252 -6.57 20.95 16.86
CA ILE A 252 -6.35 19.57 16.46
C ILE A 252 -7.63 18.76 16.67
N ARG A 253 -8.13 18.19 15.59
CA ARG A 253 -9.37 17.40 15.57
C ARG A 253 -9.19 16.07 14.85
N TRP A 254 -9.82 15.03 15.40
CA TRP A 254 -9.95 13.72 14.77
C TRP A 254 -11.38 13.53 14.27
N VAL A 255 -11.54 13.20 12.99
CA VAL A 255 -12.84 13.04 12.33
C VAL A 255 -13.27 11.58 12.15
N GLY A 256 -12.55 10.65 12.78
CA GLY A 256 -12.84 9.22 12.67
C GLY A 256 -12.30 8.58 11.40
N GLU A 257 -12.77 7.37 11.15
CA GLU A 257 -12.58 6.65 9.89
C GLU A 257 -13.60 7.16 8.86
N LEU A 258 -13.11 7.48 7.66
CA LEU A 258 -13.92 8.04 6.57
C LEU A 258 -14.05 7.04 5.44
N SER A 259 -15.12 7.13 4.66
CA SER A 259 -15.14 6.49 3.34
C SER A 259 -14.02 7.06 2.47
N HIS A 260 -13.57 6.33 1.44
CA HIS A 260 -12.53 6.84 0.55
C HIS A 260 -12.98 8.09 -0.20
N ALA A 261 -14.27 8.21 -0.53
CA ALA A 261 -14.81 9.41 -1.17
C ALA A 261 -14.68 10.64 -0.27
N GLU A 262 -15.01 10.50 1.01
CA GLU A 262 -14.87 11.56 2.01
C GLU A 262 -13.40 11.87 2.29
N LEU A 263 -12.55 10.86 2.42
CA LEU A 263 -11.11 11.03 2.64
C LEU A 263 -10.44 11.80 1.50
N ARG A 264 -10.72 11.44 0.24
CA ARG A 264 -10.23 12.17 -0.94
C ARG A 264 -10.66 13.64 -0.93
N ARG A 265 -11.94 13.90 -0.61
CA ARG A 265 -12.47 15.26 -0.50
C ARG A 265 -11.81 16.04 0.63
N LEU A 266 -11.55 15.38 1.76
CA LEU A 266 -10.85 15.96 2.90
C LEU A 266 -9.44 16.36 2.47
N VAL A 267 -8.65 15.41 1.98
CA VAL A 267 -7.24 15.61 1.61
C VAL A 267 -7.08 16.69 0.54
N GLY A 268 -7.93 16.69 -0.49
CA GLY A 268 -7.88 17.70 -1.55
C GLY A 268 -8.27 19.12 -1.13
N ARG A 269 -8.87 19.30 0.06
CA ARG A 269 -9.27 20.61 0.61
C ARG A 269 -8.29 21.19 1.62
N HIS A 270 -7.21 20.49 1.95
CA HIS A 270 -6.20 20.99 2.89
C HIS A 270 -5.00 21.61 2.16
N ALA A 271 -4.31 22.50 2.88
CA ALA A 271 -3.15 23.23 2.38
C ALA A 271 -1.91 22.33 2.27
N VAL A 272 -1.77 21.38 3.19
CA VAL A 272 -0.60 20.51 3.32
C VAL A 272 -0.97 19.19 3.97
N CYS A 273 -0.36 18.10 3.53
CA CYS A 273 -0.42 16.80 4.17
C CYS A 273 0.87 16.56 4.96
N VAL A 274 0.73 16.11 6.21
CA VAL A 274 1.86 15.82 7.10
C VAL A 274 2.01 14.31 7.24
N VAL A 275 3.20 13.77 6.96
CA VAL A 275 3.44 12.32 6.96
C VAL A 275 4.65 11.98 7.84
N THR A 276 4.43 11.25 8.93
CA THR A 276 5.38 11.14 10.06
C THR A 276 5.73 9.71 10.43
N PRO A 277 6.20 8.86 9.49
CA PRO A 277 6.51 7.47 9.81
C PRO A 277 7.64 7.39 10.85
N ARG A 278 7.47 6.48 11.82
CA ARG A 278 8.45 6.10 12.83
C ARG A 278 9.08 4.74 12.58
N TRP A 279 8.88 4.20 11.39
CA TRP A 279 9.46 2.96 10.87
C TRP A 279 9.98 3.18 9.46
N GLU A 280 10.73 2.23 8.91
CA GLU A 280 11.19 2.28 7.51
C GLU A 280 10.01 2.13 6.55
N GLU A 281 9.29 3.24 6.32
CA GLU A 281 8.07 3.28 5.51
C GLU A 281 8.36 2.79 4.08
N PRO A 282 7.81 1.63 3.67
CA PRO A 282 8.21 0.97 2.41
C PRO A 282 7.87 1.78 1.16
N PHE A 283 6.74 2.49 1.18
CA PHE A 283 6.28 3.33 0.06
C PHE A 283 5.60 4.61 0.54
N GLY A 284 4.62 4.51 1.46
CA GLY A 284 3.91 5.68 1.99
C GLY A 284 2.77 6.19 1.12
N LEU A 285 1.77 5.34 0.80
CA LEU A 285 0.63 5.67 -0.08
C LEU A 285 -0.04 7.00 0.26
N ALA A 286 -0.21 7.32 1.54
CA ALA A 286 -0.83 8.57 1.99
C ALA A 286 -0.15 9.82 1.40
N ALA A 287 1.19 9.82 1.27
CA ALA A 287 1.92 10.94 0.69
C ALA A 287 1.57 11.10 -0.81
N PHE A 288 1.63 10.01 -1.56
CA PHE A 288 1.35 10.01 -3.00
C PHE A 288 -0.12 10.28 -3.31
N GLU A 289 -1.04 9.80 -2.49
CA GLU A 289 -2.47 10.08 -2.59
C GLU A 289 -2.76 11.57 -2.34
N ALA A 290 -2.13 12.18 -1.33
CA ALA A 290 -2.23 13.62 -1.08
C ALA A 290 -1.66 14.45 -2.23
N MET A 291 -0.47 14.08 -2.70
CA MET A 291 0.17 14.75 -3.82
C MET A 291 -0.64 14.58 -5.11
N SER A 292 -1.29 13.44 -5.32
CA SER A 292 -2.21 13.23 -6.44
C SER A 292 -3.37 14.23 -6.38
N CYS A 293 -3.93 14.51 -5.20
CA CYS A 293 -4.90 15.59 -5.01
C CYS A 293 -4.33 17.01 -5.19
N GLY A 294 -3.04 17.15 -5.48
CA GLY A 294 -2.33 18.42 -5.55
C GLY A 294 -2.04 19.01 -4.17
N THR A 295 -2.20 18.25 -3.10
CA THR A 295 -1.90 18.70 -1.73
C THR A 295 -0.41 18.49 -1.44
N PRO A 296 0.38 19.56 -1.23
CA PRO A 296 1.79 19.48 -0.86
C PRO A 296 2.03 18.58 0.35
N VAL A 297 3.20 17.96 0.41
CA VAL A 297 3.59 17.06 1.49
C VAL A 297 4.78 17.61 2.26
N ALA A 298 4.67 17.60 3.60
CA ALA A 298 5.79 17.71 4.52
C ALA A 298 5.95 16.37 5.26
N ALA A 299 7.12 15.77 5.20
CA ALA A 299 7.31 14.41 5.72
C ALA A 299 8.68 14.16 6.34
N PHE A 300 8.77 13.13 7.18
CA PHE A 300 10.06 12.59 7.59
C PHE A 300 10.73 11.83 6.45
N ASP A 301 12.03 12.06 6.27
CA ASP A 301 12.91 11.38 5.31
C ASP A 301 13.29 9.99 5.84
N ARG A 302 12.39 9.02 5.68
CA ARG A 302 12.56 7.65 6.21
C ARG A 302 12.05 6.61 5.22
N GLY A 303 12.75 5.47 5.15
CA GLY A 303 12.36 4.32 4.34
C GLY A 303 12.32 4.58 2.85
N GLY A 304 11.64 3.69 2.14
CA GLY A 304 11.35 3.82 0.72
C GLY A 304 10.52 5.06 0.39
N MET A 305 9.68 5.54 1.31
CA MET A 305 8.97 6.81 1.11
C MET A 305 9.94 7.99 0.96
N GLY A 306 10.95 8.09 1.84
CA GLY A 306 11.99 9.13 1.75
C GLY A 306 12.78 9.04 0.44
N GLU A 307 13.22 7.83 0.07
CA GLU A 307 13.89 7.54 -1.20
C GLU A 307 13.07 8.03 -2.41
N LEU A 308 11.78 7.67 -2.47
CA LEU A 308 10.92 7.98 -3.61
C LEU A 308 10.55 9.46 -3.68
N LEU A 309 10.49 10.16 -2.53
CA LEU A 309 10.17 11.58 -2.47
C LEU A 309 11.40 12.50 -2.56
N ALA A 310 12.63 11.97 -2.56
CA ALA A 310 13.86 12.77 -2.57
C ALA A 310 13.97 13.76 -3.74
N HIS A 311 13.33 13.45 -4.88
CA HIS A 311 13.29 14.30 -6.07
C HIS A 311 11.88 14.79 -6.42
N ALA A 312 10.92 14.56 -5.51
CA ALA A 312 9.55 15.00 -5.67
C ALA A 312 9.40 16.46 -5.20
N PRO A 313 8.35 17.18 -5.63
CA PRO A 313 7.95 18.46 -5.05
C PRO A 313 7.30 18.27 -3.66
N ALA A 314 8.05 17.67 -2.73
CA ALA A 314 7.70 17.47 -1.33
C ALA A 314 8.83 18.05 -0.44
N VAL A 315 8.52 18.34 0.82
CA VAL A 315 9.51 18.85 1.77
C VAL A 315 9.83 17.77 2.80
N LEU A 316 10.98 17.14 2.64
CA LEU A 316 11.49 16.14 3.57
C LEU A 316 12.32 16.78 4.69
N VAL A 317 12.28 16.19 5.86
CA VAL A 317 13.09 16.59 7.02
C VAL A 317 13.61 15.37 7.76
N LYS A 318 14.68 15.56 8.52
CA LYS A 318 15.26 14.50 9.36
C LYS A 318 14.16 13.83 10.20
N PRO A 319 14.15 12.49 10.28
CA PRO A 319 13.16 11.78 11.05
C PRO A 319 13.13 12.17 12.54
N ASP A 320 11.92 12.16 13.11
CA ASP A 320 11.61 12.52 14.50
C ASP A 320 11.94 13.99 14.91
N ASP A 321 12.39 14.84 13.98
CA ASP A 321 12.65 16.27 14.25
C ASP A 321 11.36 17.11 14.12
N VAL A 322 10.66 17.30 15.24
CA VAL A 322 9.38 18.05 15.30
C VAL A 322 9.54 19.52 14.91
N VAL A 323 10.65 20.18 15.29
CA VAL A 323 10.90 21.58 14.95
C VAL A 323 11.22 21.71 13.47
N GLY A 324 12.07 20.81 12.95
CA GLY A 324 12.32 20.68 11.53
C GLY A 324 11.04 20.42 10.73
N LEU A 325 10.14 19.57 11.25
CA LEU A 325 8.85 19.28 10.63
C LEU A 325 7.95 20.52 10.59
N ALA A 326 7.88 21.32 11.64
CA ALA A 326 7.19 22.61 11.61
C ALA A 326 7.74 23.53 10.51
N GLY A 327 9.08 23.61 10.38
CA GLY A 327 9.71 24.34 9.28
C GLY A 327 9.38 23.76 7.89
N ALA A 328 9.31 22.43 7.77
CA ALA A 328 8.97 21.74 6.54
C ALA A 328 7.51 21.98 6.13
N ILE A 329 6.57 21.93 7.08
CA ILE A 329 5.16 22.28 6.89
C ILE A 329 5.05 23.70 6.35
N HIS A 330 5.73 24.66 6.98
CA HIS A 330 5.71 26.06 6.53
C HIS A 330 6.20 26.22 5.08
N ARG A 331 7.27 25.51 4.69
CA ARG A 331 7.76 25.53 3.29
C ARG A 331 6.78 24.85 2.32
N ALA A 332 6.21 23.71 2.70
CA ALA A 332 5.29 22.95 1.86
C ALA A 332 4.01 23.72 1.52
N LEU A 333 3.54 24.61 2.42
CA LEU A 333 2.40 25.50 2.16
C LEU A 333 2.61 26.40 0.93
N HIS A 334 3.85 26.63 0.52
CA HIS A 334 4.21 27.48 -0.62
C HIS A 334 4.57 26.68 -1.88
N THR A 335 4.42 25.35 -1.85
CA THR A 335 4.67 24.49 -3.01
C THR A 335 3.51 24.55 -4.01
N ASP A 336 3.84 24.65 -5.29
CA ASP A 336 2.87 24.69 -6.38
C ASP A 336 2.09 23.37 -6.48
N ARG A 337 0.81 23.43 -6.13
CA ARG A 337 -0.14 22.30 -6.15
C ARG A 337 -0.24 21.59 -7.50
N ALA A 338 -0.15 22.34 -8.60
CA ALA A 338 -0.23 21.77 -9.95
C ALA A 338 1.02 20.94 -10.27
N LYS A 339 2.21 21.44 -9.88
CA LYS A 339 3.46 20.69 -10.02
C LYS A 339 3.48 19.43 -9.15
N VAL A 340 2.95 19.51 -7.94
CA VAL A 340 2.80 18.35 -7.03
C VAL A 340 1.99 17.24 -7.68
N ARG A 341 0.81 17.57 -8.22
CA ARG A 341 -0.02 16.59 -8.92
C ARG A 341 0.64 16.07 -10.19
N ALA A 342 1.20 16.95 -11.01
CA ALA A 342 1.80 16.57 -12.29
C ALA A 342 2.88 15.50 -12.08
N TRP A 343 3.73 15.69 -11.06
CA TRP A 343 4.78 14.73 -10.73
C TRP A 343 4.23 13.34 -10.39
N VAL A 344 3.18 13.23 -9.57
CA VAL A 344 2.58 11.92 -9.25
C VAL A 344 1.91 11.27 -10.46
N VAL A 345 1.24 12.06 -11.30
CA VAL A 345 0.58 11.55 -12.52
C VAL A 345 1.60 10.95 -13.48
N GLU A 346 2.76 11.59 -13.62
CA GLU A 346 3.83 11.16 -14.51
C GLU A 346 4.61 9.96 -13.98
N ASN A 347 4.85 9.88 -12.66
CA ASN A 347 5.80 8.92 -12.09
C ASN A 347 5.13 7.74 -11.35
N HIS A 348 3.91 7.92 -10.85
CA HIS A 348 3.27 6.98 -9.92
C HIS A 348 1.78 6.74 -10.24
N SER A 349 1.41 6.72 -11.51
CA SER A 349 0.04 6.34 -11.90
C SER A 349 -0.17 4.83 -11.76
N LEU A 350 -1.33 4.43 -11.22
CA LEU A 350 -1.71 3.02 -11.07
C LEU A 350 -1.68 2.26 -12.40
N THR A 351 -2.10 2.89 -13.50
CA THR A 351 -2.07 2.28 -14.83
C THR A 351 -0.66 1.91 -15.27
N GLN A 352 0.32 2.80 -15.03
CA GLN A 352 1.71 2.52 -15.37
C GLN A 352 2.29 1.42 -14.48
N THR A 353 2.00 1.45 -13.18
CA THR A 353 2.42 0.38 -12.26
C THR A 353 1.83 -0.98 -12.67
N ALA A 354 0.54 -1.04 -13.02
CA ALA A 354 -0.11 -2.28 -13.47
C ALA A 354 0.56 -2.85 -14.73
N ARG A 355 0.92 -2.00 -15.70
CA ARG A 355 1.64 -2.43 -16.91
C ARG A 355 3.02 -3.00 -16.61
N ARG A 356 3.77 -2.37 -15.70
CA ARG A 356 5.07 -2.90 -15.25
C ARG A 356 4.93 -4.27 -14.59
N TYR A 357 3.90 -4.49 -13.78
CA TYR A 357 3.60 -5.80 -13.24
C TYR A 357 3.25 -6.81 -14.33
N VAL A 358 2.45 -6.42 -15.33
CA VAL A 358 2.11 -7.29 -16.46
C VAL A 358 3.35 -7.67 -17.27
N ASP A 359 4.28 -6.75 -17.49
CA ASP A 359 5.55 -7.04 -18.15
C ASP A 359 6.36 -8.07 -17.33
N LEU A 360 6.43 -7.89 -16.01
CA LEU A 360 7.10 -8.83 -15.11
C LEU A 360 6.40 -10.20 -15.05
N TYR A 361 5.07 -10.26 -15.10
CA TYR A 361 4.33 -11.53 -15.19
C TYR A 361 4.72 -12.34 -16.43
N ARG A 362 4.97 -11.68 -17.57
CA ARG A 362 5.41 -12.38 -18.79
C ARG A 362 6.77 -13.03 -18.63
N GLU A 363 7.66 -12.44 -17.83
CA GLU A 363 8.95 -13.07 -17.52
C GLU A 363 8.82 -14.27 -16.56
N VAL A 364 7.74 -14.32 -15.77
CA VAL A 364 7.43 -15.46 -14.89
C VAL A 364 6.90 -16.63 -15.72
N ILE A 365 6.00 -16.39 -16.68
CA ILE A 365 5.37 -17.41 -17.52
C ILE A 365 6.38 -18.18 -18.39
N VAL A 366 7.45 -17.52 -18.82
CA VAL A 366 8.43 -18.07 -19.79
C VAL A 366 9.48 -18.97 -19.12
N ARG A 367 9.47 -19.08 -17.78
CA ARG A 367 10.33 -19.97 -17.01
C ARG A 367 9.60 -21.27 -16.68
#